data_AF-A0AB39ER98-F1
#
_entry.id   AF-A0AB39ER98-F1
#
_cell.length_a   1.000
_cell.length_b   1.000
_cell.length_c   1.000
_cell.angle_alpha   90.00
_cell.angle_beta   90.00
_cell.angle_gamma   90.00
#
_symmetry.space_group_name_H-M   'P 1'
#
loop_
_entity.id
_entity.type
_entity.pdbx_description
1 polymer ?
#
loop_
_entity_poly.entity_id
_entity_poly.type
_entity_poly.pdbx_seq_one_letter_code
_entity_poly.pdbx_strand_id
1 'polypeptide(L)'
;MSEVAEVETTELITLPPRETALQVYSTPGGLDPLIEQIREKVAGTVYDMSTAKGRAECASDAFKVAKSKTAIEKLGKALSAEYKEIPKKIDAERRRAFDALEALQAQVRQPLTDWERAEEARVARLKSGVEWFHLRAEENRDLDSAELRASIEEVGARVVDESWEEFEAEAHRMKARALDSLTQALAAREKYEAEQAELVRLREAEAQRLEKEREERIAREAAEDARREAEAKAQAEREASAQREAQAKAAAEKAERERLEAIERQKQAEARAEAERLAAEQRARDAAEAARLAEIQRQADEAARIEAEQKAREADRAHKAKTNNAAVAALVAGGLSQEAAKLAITLIAQGKVPAVRVNY
;
A
#
# COMPACT_ATOMS: atom_id res chain seq x y z
N MET A 1 -77.67 40.70 75.45
CA MET A 1 -77.75 41.30 76.79
C MET A 1 -78.40 42.66 76.64
N SER A 2 -79.68 42.71 76.98
CA SER A 2 -80.50 43.93 77.06
C SER A 2 -80.15 44.65 78.35
N GLU A 3 -79.12 45.47 78.31
CA GLU A 3 -78.90 46.49 79.33
C GLU A 3 -79.75 47.69 78.91
N VAL A 4 -80.72 48.03 79.76
CA VAL A 4 -81.52 49.25 79.68
C VAL A 4 -80.54 50.40 79.49
N ALA A 5 -80.53 51.00 78.30
CA ALA A 5 -79.65 52.11 77.99
C ALA A 5 -80.06 53.29 78.88
N GLU A 6 -79.37 53.43 80.01
CA GLU A 6 -79.56 54.55 80.92
C GLU A 6 -79.33 55.84 80.13
N VAL A 7 -80.43 56.54 79.88
CA VAL A 7 -80.41 57.87 79.33
C VAL A 7 -79.70 58.74 80.37
N GLU A 8 -78.47 59.14 80.09
CA GLU A 8 -77.69 59.97 81.02
C GLU A 8 -78.31 61.38 81.05
N THR A 9 -78.92 61.73 82.18
CA THR A 9 -79.58 63.02 82.40
C THR A 9 -78.70 63.89 83.28
N THR A 10 -78.43 65.12 82.84
CA THR A 10 -77.91 66.19 83.70
C THR A 10 -79.07 67.04 84.21
N GLU A 11 -78.78 67.94 85.16
CA GLU A 11 -79.79 68.87 85.68
C GLU A 11 -80.38 69.79 84.58
N LEU A 12 -79.65 70.00 83.46
CA LEU A 12 -80.10 70.85 82.37
C LEU A 12 -80.61 70.08 81.14
N ILE A 13 -80.10 68.89 80.84
CA ILE A 13 -80.48 68.17 79.62
C ILE A 13 -80.57 66.67 79.83
N THR A 14 -81.29 66.04 78.92
CA THR A 14 -81.31 64.59 78.78
C THR A 14 -80.55 64.23 77.51
N LEU A 15 -79.48 63.45 77.61
CA LEU A 15 -78.70 63.06 76.43
C LEU A 15 -79.50 62.15 75.50
N PRO A 16 -79.20 62.13 74.19
CA PRO A 16 -79.87 61.24 73.26
C PRO A 16 -79.57 59.78 73.64
N PRO A 17 -80.57 58.88 73.54
CA PRO A 17 -80.36 57.46 73.80
C PRO A 17 -79.37 56.88 72.79
N ARG A 18 -78.65 55.82 73.17
CA ARG A 18 -77.58 55.20 72.36
C ARG A 18 -78.00 54.90 70.91
N GLU A 19 -79.25 54.49 70.72
CA GLU A 19 -79.85 54.14 69.42
C GLU A 19 -79.92 55.32 68.44
N THR A 20 -80.16 56.54 68.94
CA THR A 20 -80.28 57.76 68.11
C THR A 20 -79.06 58.68 68.25
N ALA A 21 -78.18 58.41 69.22
CA ALA A 21 -77.04 59.26 69.53
C ALA A 21 -76.07 59.38 68.34
N LEU A 22 -75.79 58.30 67.57
CA LEU A 22 -74.97 58.46 66.37
C LEU A 22 -75.58 59.49 65.41
N GLN A 23 -76.87 59.34 65.10
CA GLN A 23 -77.56 60.20 64.15
C GLN A 23 -77.52 61.67 64.60
N VAL A 24 -77.72 61.91 65.90
CA VAL A 24 -77.63 63.26 66.49
C VAL A 24 -76.22 63.85 66.34
N TYR A 25 -75.16 63.07 66.61
CA TYR A 25 -73.77 63.56 66.53
C TYR A 25 -73.23 63.62 65.09
N SER A 26 -73.80 62.88 64.14
CA SER A 26 -73.41 62.90 62.72
C SER A 26 -74.16 63.95 61.91
N THR A 27 -75.25 64.51 62.44
CA THR A 27 -76.07 65.52 61.75
C THR A 27 -75.48 66.91 62.01
N PRO A 28 -75.22 67.73 60.98
CA PRO A 28 -74.85 69.13 61.17
C PRO A 28 -75.90 69.87 62.02
N GLY A 29 -75.50 70.46 63.15
CA GLY A 29 -76.41 71.11 64.09
C GLY A 29 -77.28 70.16 64.92
N GLY A 30 -77.03 68.84 64.88
CA GLY A 30 -77.87 67.87 65.59
C GLY A 30 -77.89 68.03 67.12
N LEU A 31 -76.87 68.68 67.70
CA LEU A 31 -76.81 69.00 69.13
C LEU A 31 -77.49 70.32 69.50
N ASP A 32 -77.91 71.13 68.51
CA ASP A 32 -78.51 72.45 68.74
C ASP A 32 -79.75 72.38 69.64
N PRO A 33 -80.66 71.39 69.53
CA PRO A 33 -81.79 71.27 70.45
C PRO A 33 -81.37 71.11 71.93
N LEU A 34 -80.27 70.40 72.19
CA LEU A 34 -79.74 70.26 73.55
C LEU A 34 -79.09 71.56 74.03
N ILE A 35 -78.38 72.24 73.14
CA ILE A 35 -77.76 73.55 73.45
C ILE A 35 -78.84 74.57 73.77
N GLU A 36 -79.92 74.63 72.99
CA GLU A 36 -81.04 75.53 73.24
C GLU A 36 -81.78 75.17 74.53
N GLN A 37 -81.97 73.88 74.83
CA GLN A 37 -82.54 73.46 76.12
C GLN A 37 -81.69 73.90 77.32
N ILE A 38 -80.35 73.86 77.21
CA ILE A 38 -79.45 74.41 78.23
C ILE A 38 -79.66 75.92 78.33
N ARG A 39 -79.68 76.63 77.20
CA ARG A 39 -79.85 78.09 77.16
C ARG A 39 -81.15 78.51 77.82
N GLU A 40 -82.28 77.90 77.47
CA GLU A 40 -83.60 78.23 78.04
C GLU A 40 -83.63 78.07 79.56
N LYS A 41 -83.00 77.02 80.10
CA LYS A 41 -82.98 76.76 81.55
C LYS A 41 -82.11 77.71 82.36
N VAL A 42 -81.16 78.40 81.72
CA VAL A 42 -80.29 79.40 82.37
C VAL A 42 -80.60 80.84 81.92
N ALA A 43 -81.46 81.00 80.91
CA ALA A 43 -81.89 82.29 80.38
C ALA A 43 -82.87 82.96 81.35
N GLY A 44 -82.79 84.28 81.45
CA GLY A 44 -83.72 85.08 82.27
C GLY A 44 -83.39 85.16 83.76
N THR A 45 -82.39 84.41 84.25
CA THR A 45 -81.93 84.53 85.65
C THR A 45 -81.08 85.79 85.82
N VAL A 46 -81.62 86.79 86.52
CA VAL A 46 -80.89 88.00 86.93
C VAL A 46 -80.22 87.74 88.27
N TYR A 47 -78.91 87.53 88.25
CA TYR A 47 -78.14 87.27 89.47
C TYR A 47 -77.72 88.59 90.14
N ASP A 48 -78.05 88.76 91.42
CA ASP A 48 -77.56 89.89 92.21
C ASP A 48 -76.11 89.66 92.66
N MET A 49 -75.18 90.29 91.94
CA MET A 49 -73.73 90.15 92.21
C MET A 49 -73.26 90.85 93.49
N SER A 50 -74.08 91.71 94.09
CA SER A 50 -73.76 92.36 95.35
C SER A 50 -73.85 91.40 96.54
N THR A 51 -74.65 90.33 96.45
CA THR A 51 -74.87 89.36 97.53
C THR A 51 -74.06 88.08 97.36
N ALA A 52 -73.68 87.45 98.47
CA ALA A 52 -73.03 86.13 98.45
C ALA A 52 -73.94 85.04 97.83
N LYS A 53 -75.25 85.15 98.05
CA LYS A 53 -76.25 84.22 97.52
C LYS A 53 -76.35 84.30 95.99
N GLY A 54 -76.49 85.50 95.41
CA GLY A 54 -76.58 85.65 93.96
C GLY A 54 -75.31 85.22 93.21
N ARG A 55 -74.12 85.45 93.80
CA ARG A 55 -72.86 84.91 93.26
C ARG A 55 -72.80 83.38 93.31
N ALA A 56 -73.30 82.76 94.38
CA ALA A 56 -73.34 81.31 94.53
C ALA A 56 -74.33 80.65 93.55
N GLU A 57 -75.48 81.28 93.29
CA GLU A 57 -76.46 80.83 92.29
C GLU A 57 -75.89 80.90 90.87
N CYS A 58 -75.23 81.99 90.50
CA CYS A 58 -74.52 82.11 89.22
C CYS A 58 -73.45 81.03 89.04
N ALA A 59 -72.64 80.78 90.08
CA ALA A 59 -71.62 79.72 90.05
C ALA A 59 -72.24 78.31 89.92
N SER A 60 -73.38 78.08 90.59
CA SER A 60 -74.13 76.81 90.50
C SER A 60 -74.65 76.57 89.09
N ASP A 61 -75.29 77.56 88.46
CA ASP A 61 -75.84 77.39 87.11
C ASP A 61 -74.71 77.25 86.06
N ALA A 62 -73.61 77.99 86.20
CA ALA A 62 -72.42 77.80 85.39
C ALA A 62 -71.82 76.38 85.53
N PHE A 63 -71.81 75.82 86.75
CA PHE A 63 -71.37 74.45 86.99
C PHE A 63 -72.28 73.41 86.33
N LYS A 64 -73.61 73.59 86.39
CA LYS A 64 -74.57 72.71 85.69
C LYS A 64 -74.39 72.74 84.17
N VAL A 65 -74.09 73.91 83.59
CA VAL A 65 -73.73 74.05 82.17
C VAL A 65 -72.44 73.28 81.86
N ALA A 66 -71.40 73.45 82.69
CA ALA A 66 -70.13 72.74 82.51
C ALA A 66 -70.27 71.22 82.59
N LYS A 67 -71.11 70.71 83.51
CA LYS A 67 -71.44 69.28 83.64
C LYS A 67 -72.17 68.76 82.39
N SER A 68 -73.14 69.53 81.88
CA SER A 68 -73.88 69.19 80.65
C SER A 68 -72.99 69.17 79.40
N LYS A 69 -72.08 70.14 79.27
CA LYS A 69 -71.05 70.15 78.21
C LYS A 69 -70.17 68.89 78.26
N THR A 70 -69.70 68.54 79.45
CA THR A 70 -68.84 67.37 79.66
C THR A 70 -69.56 66.07 79.31
N ALA A 71 -70.84 65.96 79.65
CA ALA A 71 -71.66 64.80 79.34
C ALA A 71 -71.84 64.62 77.82
N ILE A 72 -72.14 65.71 77.09
CA ILE A 72 -72.20 65.72 75.62
C ILE A 72 -70.85 65.29 75.01
N GLU A 73 -69.72 65.83 75.50
CA GLU A 73 -68.40 65.47 74.96
C GLU A 73 -68.03 64.01 75.23
N LYS A 74 -68.31 63.51 76.43
CA LYS A 74 -68.04 62.11 76.83
C LYS A 74 -68.80 61.13 75.95
N LEU A 75 -70.10 61.37 75.71
CA LEU A 75 -70.91 60.53 74.83
C LEU A 75 -70.38 60.55 73.39
N GLY A 76 -70.04 61.73 72.85
CA GLY A 76 -69.46 61.86 71.51
C GLY A 76 -68.12 61.12 71.36
N LYS A 77 -67.25 61.19 72.38
CA LYS A 77 -65.99 60.44 72.42
C LYS A 77 -66.21 58.93 72.46
N ALA A 78 -67.16 58.46 73.28
CA ALA A 78 -67.52 57.04 73.36
C ALA A 78 -68.06 56.51 72.02
N LEU A 79 -68.97 57.25 71.37
CA LEU A 79 -69.47 56.93 70.03
C LEU A 79 -68.34 56.89 69.01
N SER A 80 -67.50 57.92 68.95
CA SER A 80 -66.38 57.95 67.99
C SER A 80 -65.43 56.76 68.18
N ALA A 81 -65.15 56.36 69.43
CA ALA A 81 -64.33 55.19 69.71
C ALA A 81 -65.00 53.88 69.24
N GLU A 82 -66.29 53.68 69.56
CA GLU A 82 -67.03 52.50 69.13
C GLU A 82 -67.11 52.38 67.60
N TYR A 83 -67.42 53.48 66.91
CA TYR A 83 -67.54 53.49 65.45
C TYR A 83 -66.21 53.32 64.73
N LYS A 84 -65.07 53.75 65.31
CA LYS A 84 -63.74 53.48 64.76
C LYS A 84 -63.34 52.01 64.81
N GLU A 85 -63.93 51.23 65.73
CA GLU A 85 -63.69 49.79 65.82
C GLU A 85 -64.52 48.98 64.82
N ILE A 86 -65.64 49.53 64.31
CA ILE A 86 -66.51 48.84 63.35
C ILE A 86 -65.75 48.50 62.05
N PRO A 87 -65.07 49.44 61.36
CA PRO A 87 -64.28 49.12 60.16
C PRO A 87 -63.22 48.05 60.41
N LYS A 88 -62.49 48.12 61.54
CA LYS A 88 -61.47 47.14 61.90
C LYS A 88 -62.05 45.73 62.02
N LYS A 89 -63.22 45.58 62.66
CA LYS A 89 -63.92 44.30 62.81
C LYS A 89 -64.44 43.78 61.47
N ILE A 90 -64.99 44.66 60.63
CA ILE A 90 -65.45 44.30 59.29
C ILE A 90 -64.29 43.77 58.44
N ASP A 91 -63.15 44.47 58.41
CA ASP A 91 -62.00 44.05 57.62
C ASP A 91 -61.38 42.75 58.13
N ALA A 92 -61.29 42.58 59.45
CA ALA A 92 -60.81 41.34 60.06
C ALA A 92 -61.71 40.15 59.68
N GLU A 93 -63.04 40.30 59.78
CA GLU A 93 -63.97 39.22 59.46
C GLU A 93 -64.03 38.96 57.95
N ARG A 94 -63.97 40.00 57.11
CA ARG A 94 -63.85 39.84 55.65
C ARG A 94 -62.62 39.03 55.27
N ARG A 95 -61.46 39.34 55.85
CA ARG A 95 -60.22 38.61 55.61
C ARG A 95 -60.34 37.16 56.07
N ARG A 96 -60.81 36.93 57.29
CA ARG A 96 -61.04 35.58 57.81
C ARG A 96 -61.96 34.77 56.88
N ALA A 97 -63.06 35.37 56.42
CA ALA A 97 -64.00 34.71 55.53
C ALA A 97 -63.35 34.39 54.17
N PHE A 98 -62.57 35.32 53.61
CA PHE A 98 -61.84 35.10 52.36
C PHE A 98 -60.84 33.95 52.50
N ASP A 99 -59.96 34.00 53.51
CA ASP A 99 -58.95 32.97 53.76
C ASP A 99 -59.58 31.58 53.96
N ALA A 100 -60.70 31.52 54.70
CA ALA A 100 -61.44 30.27 54.92
C ALA A 100 -62.08 29.72 53.64
N LEU A 101 -62.64 30.58 52.80
CA LEU A 101 -63.25 30.18 51.53
C LEU A 101 -62.20 29.80 50.48
N GLU A 102 -61.03 30.45 50.47
CA GLU A 102 -59.90 30.08 49.61
C GLU A 102 -59.36 28.69 49.99
N ALA A 103 -59.19 28.42 51.28
CA ALA A 103 -58.80 27.09 51.77
C ALA A 103 -59.84 26.01 51.39
N LEU A 104 -61.13 26.32 51.52
CA LEU A 104 -62.21 25.41 51.11
C LEU A 104 -62.21 25.19 49.59
N GLN A 105 -62.02 26.24 48.79
CA GLN A 105 -61.92 26.14 47.34
C GLN A 105 -60.77 25.21 46.93
N ALA A 106 -59.60 25.37 47.54
CA ALA A 106 -58.44 24.51 47.30
C ALA A 106 -58.75 23.05 47.69
N GLN A 107 -59.34 22.82 48.86
CA GLN A 107 -59.74 21.48 49.31
C GLN A 107 -60.75 20.82 48.38
N VAL A 108 -61.74 21.56 47.90
CA VAL A 108 -62.76 21.06 46.95
C VAL A 108 -62.13 20.73 45.59
N ARG A 109 -61.14 21.52 45.14
CA ARG A 109 -60.43 21.26 43.88
C ARG A 109 -59.38 20.14 44.00
N GLN A 110 -58.87 19.86 45.20
CA GLN A 110 -57.76 18.93 45.42
C GLN A 110 -57.93 17.55 44.73
N PRO A 111 -59.09 16.86 44.80
CA PRO A 111 -59.26 15.58 44.12
C PRO A 111 -59.11 15.67 42.59
N LEU A 112 -59.55 16.76 41.97
CA LEU A 112 -59.37 16.98 40.53
C LEU A 112 -57.88 17.21 40.21
N THR A 113 -57.19 18.04 40.99
CA THR A 113 -55.75 18.27 40.82
C THR A 113 -54.94 16.97 40.93
N ASP A 114 -55.28 16.11 41.90
CA ASP A 114 -54.58 14.85 42.09
C ASP A 114 -54.87 13.86 40.96
N TRP A 115 -56.11 13.83 40.45
CA TRP A 115 -56.46 13.04 39.26
C TRP A 115 -55.75 13.56 38.00
N GLU A 116 -55.77 14.87 37.73
CA GLU A 116 -55.09 15.49 36.58
C GLU A 116 -53.59 15.11 36.56
N ARG A 117 -52.92 15.18 37.73
CA ARG A 117 -51.51 14.78 37.86
C ARG A 117 -51.29 13.29 37.65
N ALA A 118 -52.14 12.45 38.24
CA ALA A 118 -52.05 11.00 38.08
C ALA A 118 -52.26 10.58 36.63
N GLU A 119 -53.20 11.23 35.94
CA GLU A 119 -53.51 10.98 34.54
C GLU A 119 -52.38 11.44 33.61
N GLU A 120 -51.81 12.62 33.84
CA GLU A 120 -50.62 13.09 33.12
C GLU A 120 -49.45 12.11 33.28
N ALA A 121 -49.19 11.65 34.51
CA ALA A 121 -48.15 10.66 34.79
C ALA A 121 -48.43 9.31 34.13
N ARG A 122 -49.69 8.86 34.13
CA ARG A 122 -50.13 7.63 33.45
C ARG A 122 -49.85 7.71 31.95
N VAL A 123 -50.32 8.76 31.29
CA VAL A 123 -50.13 8.99 29.84
C VAL A 123 -48.64 9.11 29.49
N ALA A 124 -47.86 9.85 30.30
CA ALA A 124 -46.42 10.00 30.07
C ALA A 124 -45.65 8.67 30.19
N ARG A 125 -46.03 7.81 31.14
CA ARG A 125 -45.45 6.46 31.30
C ARG A 125 -45.74 5.60 30.07
N LEU A 126 -46.98 5.62 29.57
CA LEU A 126 -47.38 4.83 28.40
C LEU A 126 -46.67 5.30 27.13
N LYS A 127 -46.62 6.62 26.89
CA LYS A 127 -45.87 7.21 25.77
C LYS A 127 -44.38 6.87 25.81
N SER A 128 -43.75 6.98 26.98
CA SER A 128 -42.34 6.58 27.16
C SER A 128 -42.12 5.09 26.85
N GLY A 129 -43.10 4.24 27.16
CA GLY A 129 -43.06 2.82 26.81
C GLY A 129 -43.12 2.57 25.29
N VAL A 130 -43.98 3.30 24.58
CA VAL A 130 -44.07 3.23 23.11
C VAL A 130 -42.77 3.73 22.47
N GLU A 131 -42.27 4.87 22.94
CA GLU A 131 -41.02 5.47 22.47
C GLU A 131 -39.82 4.53 22.69
N TRP A 132 -39.80 3.79 23.81
CA TRP A 132 -38.77 2.79 24.05
C TRP A 132 -38.73 1.71 22.95
N PHE A 133 -39.89 1.22 22.48
CA PHE A 133 -39.93 0.30 21.33
C PHE A 133 -39.48 1.00 20.04
N HIS A 134 -39.87 2.25 19.85
CA HIS A 134 -39.48 3.04 18.69
C HIS A 134 -37.95 3.15 18.58
N LEU A 135 -37.28 3.55 19.66
CA LEU A 135 -35.82 3.67 19.72
C LEU A 135 -35.12 2.33 19.43
N ARG A 136 -35.62 1.22 19.99
CA ARG A 136 -35.07 -0.13 19.70
C ARG A 136 -35.20 -0.53 18.23
N ALA A 137 -36.18 0.03 17.51
CA ALA A 137 -36.35 -0.22 16.08
C ALA A 137 -35.37 0.60 15.22
N GLU A 138 -34.92 1.77 15.67
CA GLU A 138 -34.12 2.70 14.87
C GLU A 138 -32.62 2.69 15.22
N GLU A 139 -32.28 2.50 16.49
CA GLU A 139 -30.92 2.58 17.03
C GLU A 139 -30.26 1.21 17.17
N ASN A 140 -30.23 0.41 16.09
CA ASN A 140 -29.67 -0.96 16.11
C ASN A 140 -28.50 -1.21 15.16
N ARG A 141 -28.04 -0.20 14.41
CA ARG A 141 -27.03 -0.36 13.35
C ARG A 141 -25.62 -0.66 13.86
N ASP A 142 -25.28 -0.11 15.03
CA ASP A 142 -23.93 -0.15 15.58
C ASP A 142 -23.74 -1.31 16.59
N LEU A 143 -24.79 -2.11 16.81
CA LEU A 143 -24.77 -3.22 17.77
C LEU A 143 -24.10 -4.47 17.18
N ASP A 144 -23.40 -5.21 18.03
CA ASP A 144 -22.87 -6.53 17.66
C ASP A 144 -23.94 -7.64 17.74
N SER A 145 -23.60 -8.86 17.31
CA SER A 145 -24.57 -9.95 17.28
C SER A 145 -25.04 -10.40 18.69
N ALA A 146 -24.25 -10.20 19.75
CA ALA A 146 -24.66 -10.51 21.11
C ALA A 146 -25.63 -9.45 21.65
N GLU A 147 -25.32 -8.18 21.43
CA GLU A 147 -26.16 -7.03 21.81
C GLU A 147 -27.51 -7.03 21.08
N LEU A 148 -27.52 -7.40 19.80
CA LEU A 148 -28.75 -7.55 19.00
C LEU A 148 -29.63 -8.67 19.56
N ARG A 149 -29.07 -9.82 19.91
CA ARG A 149 -29.83 -10.93 20.53
C ARG A 149 -30.41 -10.51 21.89
N ALA A 150 -29.61 -9.85 22.72
CA ALA A 150 -30.09 -9.33 24.01
C ALA A 150 -31.22 -8.31 23.84
N SER A 151 -31.11 -7.42 22.85
CA SER A 151 -32.15 -6.43 22.54
C SER A 151 -33.45 -7.09 22.05
N ILE A 152 -33.36 -8.13 21.23
CA ILE A 152 -34.53 -8.92 20.78
C ILE A 152 -35.22 -9.57 21.98
N GLU A 153 -34.44 -10.17 22.89
CA GLU A 153 -34.98 -10.78 24.10
C GLU A 153 -35.68 -9.76 24.99
N GLU A 154 -35.06 -8.60 25.24
CA GLU A 154 -35.63 -7.53 26.07
C GLU A 154 -36.94 -6.99 25.48
N VAL A 155 -36.98 -6.72 24.17
CA VAL A 155 -38.19 -6.29 23.46
C VAL A 155 -39.25 -7.38 23.50
N GLY A 156 -38.87 -8.64 23.29
CA GLY A 156 -39.75 -9.81 23.32
C GLY A 156 -40.39 -10.02 24.69
N ALA A 157 -39.61 -9.90 25.76
CA ALA A 157 -40.03 -10.09 27.14
C ALA A 157 -40.99 -9.01 27.64
N ARG A 158 -40.93 -7.80 27.08
CA ARG A 158 -41.82 -6.70 27.50
C ARG A 158 -43.25 -6.96 27.07
N VAL A 159 -44.13 -7.29 28.03
CA VAL A 159 -45.54 -7.58 27.79
C VAL A 159 -46.28 -6.30 27.37
N VAL A 160 -47.05 -6.42 26.30
CA VAL A 160 -48.04 -5.43 25.87
C VAL A 160 -49.40 -6.10 26.03
N ASP A 161 -50.17 -5.60 26.99
CA ASP A 161 -51.48 -6.10 27.42
C ASP A 161 -52.40 -4.92 27.74
N GLU A 162 -53.57 -5.20 28.33
CA GLU A 162 -54.59 -4.22 28.68
C GLU A 162 -54.06 -3.04 29.55
N SER A 163 -52.93 -3.21 30.25
CA SER A 163 -52.32 -2.15 31.05
C SER A 163 -51.76 -0.97 30.24
N TRP A 164 -51.72 -1.12 28.90
CA TRP A 164 -51.35 -0.07 27.96
C TRP A 164 -52.54 0.75 27.47
N GLU A 165 -53.76 0.33 27.79
CA GLU A 165 -55.00 1.08 27.54
C GLU A 165 -55.09 1.62 26.10
N GLU A 166 -55.25 2.94 25.92
CA GLU A 166 -55.38 3.55 24.60
C GLU A 166 -54.12 3.43 23.72
N PHE A 167 -52.97 3.09 24.32
CA PHE A 167 -51.69 2.90 23.63
C PHE A 167 -51.38 1.43 23.31
N GLU A 168 -52.20 0.46 23.72
CA GLU A 168 -51.94 -0.98 23.53
C GLU A 168 -51.70 -1.32 22.05
N ALA A 169 -52.60 -0.90 21.18
CA ALA A 169 -52.48 -1.15 19.74
C ALA A 169 -51.22 -0.51 19.13
N GLU A 170 -50.83 0.67 19.61
CA GLU A 170 -49.61 1.34 19.15
C GLU A 170 -48.36 0.64 19.68
N ALA A 171 -48.34 0.27 20.95
CA ALA A 171 -47.26 -0.48 21.58
C ALA A 171 -47.05 -1.84 20.89
N HIS A 172 -48.12 -2.56 20.52
CA HIS A 172 -48.00 -3.79 19.73
C HIS A 172 -47.35 -3.54 18.36
N ARG A 173 -47.79 -2.50 17.64
CA ARG A 173 -47.20 -2.12 16.35
C ARG A 173 -45.72 -1.78 16.48
N MET A 174 -45.36 -0.98 17.49
CA MET A 174 -43.96 -0.58 17.70
C MET A 174 -43.10 -1.74 18.18
N LYS A 175 -43.60 -2.60 19.07
CA LYS A 175 -42.92 -3.85 19.46
C LYS A 175 -42.65 -4.74 18.26
N ALA A 176 -43.64 -4.93 17.38
CA ALA A 176 -43.47 -5.73 16.17
C ALA A 176 -42.42 -5.11 15.22
N ARG A 177 -42.47 -3.79 15.00
CA ARG A 177 -41.47 -3.05 14.20
C ARG A 177 -40.06 -3.19 14.78
N ALA A 178 -39.91 -3.09 16.10
CA ALA A 178 -38.64 -3.25 16.79
C ALA A 178 -38.06 -4.66 16.61
N LEU A 179 -38.88 -5.70 16.82
CA LEU A 179 -38.45 -7.09 16.64
C LEU A 179 -38.04 -7.38 15.19
N ASP A 180 -38.81 -6.91 14.21
CA ASP A 180 -38.49 -7.09 12.79
C ASP A 180 -37.16 -6.40 12.43
N SER A 181 -37.01 -5.12 12.80
CA SER A 181 -35.78 -4.36 12.54
C SER A 181 -34.55 -4.99 13.19
N LEU A 182 -34.64 -5.39 14.47
CA LEU A 182 -33.56 -6.05 15.20
C LEU A 182 -33.21 -7.41 14.60
N THR A 183 -34.21 -8.20 14.18
CA THR A 183 -34.00 -9.51 13.57
C THR A 183 -33.28 -9.38 12.22
N GLN A 184 -33.66 -8.39 11.41
CA GLN A 184 -32.98 -8.09 10.15
C GLN A 184 -31.54 -7.64 10.38
N ALA A 185 -31.31 -6.77 11.37
CA ALA A 185 -29.96 -6.33 11.77
C ALA A 185 -29.10 -7.52 12.23
N LEU A 186 -29.65 -8.41 13.06
CA LEU A 186 -28.95 -9.61 13.52
C LEU A 186 -28.57 -10.52 12.35
N ALA A 187 -29.50 -10.81 11.45
CA ALA A 187 -29.24 -11.65 10.29
C ALA A 187 -28.16 -11.05 9.37
N ALA A 188 -28.18 -9.73 9.16
CA ALA A 188 -27.15 -9.03 8.41
C ALA A 188 -25.78 -9.11 9.10
N ARG A 189 -25.76 -8.97 10.44
CA ARG A 189 -24.53 -9.03 11.23
C ARG A 189 -23.92 -10.43 11.28
N GLU A 190 -24.74 -11.45 11.50
CA GLU A 190 -24.31 -12.85 11.49
C GLU A 190 -23.76 -13.25 10.12
N LYS A 191 -24.41 -12.80 9.04
CA LYS A 191 -23.90 -13.00 7.68
C LYS A 191 -22.55 -12.35 7.48
N TYR A 192 -22.38 -11.09 7.90
CA TYR A 192 -21.10 -10.40 7.82
C TYR A 192 -20.00 -11.13 8.62
N GLU A 193 -20.29 -11.56 9.84
CA GLU A 193 -19.35 -12.29 10.69
C GLU A 193 -18.96 -13.65 10.06
N ALA A 194 -19.91 -14.37 9.47
CA ALA A 194 -19.65 -15.61 8.76
C ALA A 194 -18.76 -15.39 7.51
N GLU A 195 -19.04 -14.35 6.72
CA GLU A 195 -18.23 -13.99 5.54
C GLU A 195 -16.80 -13.61 5.94
N GLN A 196 -16.62 -12.87 7.04
CA GLN A 196 -15.29 -12.55 7.56
C GLN A 196 -14.54 -13.81 8.03
N ALA A 197 -15.21 -14.71 8.73
CA ALA A 197 -14.62 -15.96 9.19
C ALA A 197 -14.24 -16.88 8.01
N GLU A 198 -15.07 -16.96 6.97
CA GLU A 198 -14.75 -17.69 5.75
C GLU A 198 -13.55 -17.07 5.02
N LEU A 199 -13.50 -15.74 4.91
CA LEU A 199 -12.38 -15.05 4.28
C LEU A 199 -11.05 -15.32 4.99
N VAL A 200 -11.05 -15.37 6.33
CA VAL A 200 -9.86 -15.75 7.10
C VAL A 200 -9.44 -17.19 6.79
N ARG A 201 -10.38 -18.15 6.79
CA ARG A 201 -10.09 -19.55 6.43
C ARG A 201 -9.55 -19.71 5.02
N LEU A 202 -10.11 -18.98 4.05
CA LEU A 202 -9.65 -19.00 2.67
C LEU A 202 -8.21 -18.47 2.55
N ARG A 203 -7.88 -17.38 3.25
CA ARG A 203 -6.52 -16.83 3.30
C ARG A 203 -5.52 -17.81 3.95
N GLU A 204 -5.91 -18.47 5.04
CA GLU A 204 -5.08 -19.49 5.69
C GLU A 204 -4.85 -20.69 4.78
N ALA A 205 -5.90 -21.18 4.10
CA ALA A 205 -5.80 -22.29 3.16
C ALA A 205 -4.93 -21.93 1.94
N GLU A 206 -5.05 -20.72 1.40
CA GLU A 206 -4.22 -20.22 0.31
C GLU A 206 -2.75 -20.08 0.74
N ALA A 207 -2.49 -19.56 1.93
CA ALA A 207 -1.13 -19.46 2.49
C ALA A 207 -0.49 -20.86 2.63
N GLN A 208 -1.21 -21.84 3.16
CA GLN A 208 -0.73 -23.22 3.28
C GLN A 208 -0.49 -23.86 1.91
N ARG A 209 -1.33 -23.58 0.91
CA ARG A 209 -1.12 -24.07 -0.45
C ARG A 209 0.15 -23.49 -1.07
N LEU A 210 0.37 -22.18 -0.94
CA LEU A 210 1.57 -21.51 -1.44
C LEU A 210 2.83 -22.01 -0.73
N GLU A 211 2.76 -22.31 0.56
CA GLU A 211 3.86 -22.90 1.31
C GLU A 211 4.19 -24.30 0.79
N LYS A 212 3.19 -25.18 0.64
CA LYS A 212 3.36 -26.51 0.03
C LYS A 212 3.91 -26.44 -1.39
N GLU A 213 3.39 -25.53 -2.23
CA GLU A 213 3.89 -25.35 -3.60
C GLU A 213 5.35 -24.86 -3.61
N ARG A 214 5.77 -24.04 -2.65
CA ARG A 214 7.17 -23.64 -2.47
C ARG A 214 8.04 -24.80 -2.02
N GLU A 215 7.60 -25.57 -1.02
CA GLU A 215 8.32 -26.75 -0.54
C GLU A 215 8.46 -27.80 -1.65
N GLU A 216 7.39 -28.06 -2.40
CA GLU A 216 7.42 -28.95 -3.55
C GLU A 216 8.35 -28.43 -4.65
N ARG A 217 8.35 -27.11 -4.94
CA ARG A 217 9.27 -26.54 -5.92
C ARG A 217 10.71 -26.70 -5.47
N ILE A 218 11.02 -26.39 -4.22
CA ILE A 218 12.37 -26.57 -3.65
C ILE A 218 12.77 -28.05 -3.71
N ALA A 219 11.86 -28.97 -3.39
CA ALA A 219 12.12 -30.41 -3.47
C ALA A 219 12.35 -30.89 -4.91
N ARG A 220 11.58 -30.38 -5.89
CA ARG A 220 11.76 -30.67 -7.32
C ARG A 220 13.08 -30.10 -7.83
N GLU A 221 13.41 -28.85 -7.52
CA GLU A 221 14.67 -28.20 -7.89
C GLU A 221 15.86 -28.99 -7.31
N ALA A 222 15.82 -29.34 -6.02
CA ALA A 222 16.86 -30.16 -5.40
C ALA A 222 16.99 -31.56 -6.04
N ALA A 223 15.88 -32.20 -6.41
CA ALA A 223 15.90 -33.50 -7.09
C ALA A 223 16.42 -33.40 -8.53
N GLU A 224 16.07 -32.34 -9.26
CA GLU A 224 16.59 -32.07 -10.60
C GLU A 224 18.08 -31.78 -10.57
N ASP A 225 18.54 -30.93 -9.65
CA ASP A 225 19.96 -30.61 -9.51
C ASP A 225 20.77 -31.84 -9.12
N ALA A 226 20.27 -32.66 -8.18
CA ALA A 226 20.90 -33.95 -7.86
C ALA A 226 20.96 -34.89 -9.08
N ARG A 227 19.92 -34.93 -9.92
CA ARG A 227 19.91 -35.71 -11.16
C ARG A 227 20.91 -35.17 -12.18
N ARG A 228 20.98 -33.85 -12.37
CA ARG A 228 21.94 -33.20 -13.28
C ARG A 228 23.36 -33.45 -12.83
N GLU A 229 23.65 -33.36 -11.53
CA GLU A 229 24.97 -33.69 -10.98
C GLU A 229 25.32 -35.16 -11.19
N ALA A 230 24.38 -36.08 -10.97
CA ALA A 230 24.60 -37.50 -11.20
C ALA A 230 24.83 -37.82 -12.69
N GLU A 231 24.05 -37.21 -13.58
CA GLU A 231 24.20 -37.34 -15.04
C GLU A 231 25.52 -36.74 -15.53
N ALA A 232 25.90 -35.56 -15.04
CA ALA A 232 27.19 -34.94 -15.35
C ALA A 232 28.38 -35.79 -14.88
N LYS A 233 28.31 -36.38 -13.67
CA LYS A 233 29.33 -37.33 -13.17
C LYS A 233 29.39 -38.58 -14.04
N ALA A 234 28.25 -39.17 -14.37
CA ALA A 234 28.19 -40.36 -15.23
C ALA A 234 28.70 -40.06 -16.65
N GLN A 235 28.39 -38.89 -17.21
CA GLN A 235 28.90 -38.46 -18.51
C GLN A 235 30.41 -38.21 -18.47
N ALA A 236 30.90 -37.53 -17.43
CA ALA A 236 32.34 -37.33 -17.23
C ALA A 236 33.10 -38.66 -17.09
N GLU A 237 32.52 -39.66 -16.41
CA GLU A 237 33.09 -41.00 -16.29
C GLU A 237 33.08 -41.75 -17.63
N ARG A 238 32.00 -41.65 -18.41
CA ARG A 238 31.92 -42.20 -19.78
C ARG A 238 32.93 -41.54 -20.71
N GLU A 239 33.06 -40.22 -20.68
CA GLU A 239 34.03 -39.49 -21.48
C GLU A 239 35.46 -39.82 -21.07
N ALA A 240 35.74 -39.93 -19.77
CA ALA A 240 37.05 -40.37 -19.28
C ALA A 240 37.36 -41.81 -19.71
N SER A 241 36.37 -42.71 -19.67
CA SER A 241 36.51 -44.08 -20.16
C SER A 241 36.75 -44.13 -21.68
N ALA A 242 35.94 -43.40 -22.46
CA ALA A 242 36.10 -43.29 -23.91
C ALA A 242 37.45 -42.67 -24.30
N GLN A 243 37.93 -41.67 -23.56
CA GLN A 243 39.27 -41.10 -23.76
C GLN A 243 40.37 -42.11 -23.47
N ARG A 244 40.25 -42.90 -22.39
CA ARG A 244 41.20 -44.00 -22.10
C ARG A 244 41.20 -45.05 -23.20
N GLU A 245 40.03 -45.45 -23.69
CA GLU A 245 39.91 -46.42 -24.77
C GLU A 245 40.48 -45.87 -26.09
N ALA A 246 40.18 -44.60 -26.42
CA ALA A 246 40.73 -43.94 -27.61
C ALA A 246 42.26 -43.78 -27.52
N GLN A 247 42.79 -43.43 -26.35
CA GLN A 247 44.24 -43.38 -26.12
C GLN A 247 44.88 -44.77 -26.24
N ALA A 248 44.23 -45.81 -25.73
CA ALA A 248 44.71 -47.19 -25.87
C ALA A 248 44.69 -47.65 -27.34
N LYS A 249 43.63 -47.34 -28.10
CA LYS A 249 43.54 -47.62 -29.54
C LYS A 249 44.59 -46.85 -30.34
N ALA A 250 44.74 -45.55 -30.10
CA ALA A 250 45.77 -44.74 -30.77
C ALA A 250 47.19 -45.23 -30.46
N ALA A 251 47.45 -45.67 -29.23
CA ALA A 251 48.73 -46.29 -28.86
C ALA A 251 48.95 -47.65 -29.57
N ALA A 252 47.89 -48.47 -29.67
CA ALA A 252 47.94 -49.74 -30.40
C ALA A 252 48.16 -49.55 -31.90
N GLU A 253 47.43 -48.63 -32.54
CA GLU A 253 47.58 -48.29 -33.97
C GLU A 253 48.97 -47.72 -34.26
N LYS A 254 49.52 -46.88 -33.36
CA LYS A 254 50.89 -46.37 -33.49
C LYS A 254 51.90 -47.51 -33.39
N ALA A 255 51.75 -48.42 -32.43
CA ALA A 255 52.63 -49.59 -32.29
C ALA A 255 52.52 -50.54 -33.49
N GLU A 256 51.34 -50.69 -34.09
CA GLU A 256 51.14 -51.48 -35.30
C GLU A 256 51.79 -50.82 -36.52
N ARG A 257 51.62 -49.50 -36.70
CA ARG A 257 52.33 -48.73 -37.75
C ARG A 257 53.84 -48.84 -37.61
N GLU A 258 54.38 -48.68 -36.40
CA GLU A 258 55.83 -48.82 -36.16
C GLU A 258 56.33 -50.24 -36.49
N ARG A 259 55.55 -51.29 -36.21
CA ARG A 259 55.86 -52.66 -36.62
C ARG A 259 55.84 -52.84 -38.14
N LEU A 260 54.83 -52.31 -38.81
CA LEU A 260 54.71 -52.39 -40.28
C LEU A 260 55.84 -51.63 -40.97
N GLU A 261 56.17 -50.42 -40.50
CA GLU A 261 57.29 -49.62 -41.00
C GLU A 261 58.64 -50.33 -40.75
N ALA A 262 58.81 -51.03 -39.63
CA ALA A 262 60.00 -51.84 -39.37
C ALA A 262 60.12 -53.02 -40.35
N ILE A 263 59.01 -53.71 -40.64
CA ILE A 263 58.95 -54.79 -41.64
C ILE A 263 59.26 -54.25 -43.05
N GLU A 264 58.74 -53.08 -43.40
CA GLU A 264 58.98 -52.46 -44.71
C GLU A 264 60.43 -51.99 -44.87
N ARG A 265 61.03 -51.42 -43.80
CA ARG A 265 62.48 -51.11 -43.79
C ARG A 265 63.34 -52.36 -43.97
N GLN A 266 62.96 -53.49 -43.36
CA GLN A 266 63.69 -54.73 -43.51
C GLN A 266 63.62 -55.25 -44.96
N LYS A 267 62.45 -55.23 -45.59
CA LYS A 267 62.29 -55.59 -47.01
C LYS A 267 63.08 -54.66 -47.94
N GLN A 268 63.10 -53.35 -47.66
CA GLN A 268 63.89 -52.41 -48.44
C GLN A 268 65.40 -52.61 -48.26
N ALA A 269 65.86 -53.01 -47.08
CA ALA A 269 67.26 -53.35 -46.83
C ALA A 269 67.67 -54.62 -47.58
N GLU A 270 66.82 -55.66 -47.58
CA GLU A 270 67.04 -56.90 -48.33
C GLU A 270 67.07 -56.66 -49.85
N ALA A 271 66.14 -55.87 -50.38
CA ALA A 271 66.11 -55.50 -51.80
C ALA A 271 67.34 -54.68 -52.23
N ARG A 272 67.86 -53.80 -51.36
CA ARG A 272 69.10 -53.05 -51.63
C ARG A 272 70.32 -53.95 -51.64
N ALA A 273 70.41 -54.91 -50.72
CA ALA A 273 71.50 -55.87 -50.67
C ALA A 273 71.52 -56.81 -51.91
N GLU A 274 70.34 -57.20 -52.41
CA GLU A 274 70.22 -58.01 -53.63
C GLU A 274 70.59 -57.20 -54.89
N ALA A 275 70.13 -55.95 -54.98
CA ALA A 275 70.49 -55.04 -56.08
C ALA A 275 71.99 -54.74 -56.13
N GLU A 276 72.65 -54.61 -54.98
CA GLU A 276 74.09 -54.38 -54.89
C GLU A 276 74.91 -55.60 -55.32
N ARG A 277 74.45 -56.82 -54.96
CA ARG A 277 75.06 -58.08 -55.46
C ARG A 277 74.96 -58.21 -56.98
N LEU A 278 73.80 -57.94 -57.57
CA LEU A 278 73.64 -57.99 -59.04
C LEU A 278 74.49 -56.92 -59.74
N ALA A 279 74.56 -55.70 -59.20
CA ALA A 279 75.37 -54.64 -59.77
C ALA A 279 76.88 -54.90 -59.69
N ALA A 280 77.35 -55.66 -58.70
CA ALA A 280 78.74 -56.09 -58.59
C ALA A 280 79.10 -57.21 -59.58
N GLU A 281 78.18 -58.16 -59.83
CA GLU A 281 78.37 -59.22 -60.84
C GLU A 281 78.37 -58.66 -62.28
N GLN A 282 77.50 -57.69 -62.57
CA GLN A 282 77.46 -57.01 -63.88
C GLN A 282 78.76 -56.24 -64.15
N ARG A 283 79.25 -55.46 -63.17
CA ARG A 283 80.52 -54.71 -63.28
C ARG A 283 81.74 -55.60 -63.49
N ALA A 284 81.74 -56.82 -62.94
CA ALA A 284 82.82 -57.79 -63.14
C ALA A 284 82.82 -58.38 -64.57
N ARG A 285 81.64 -58.56 -65.19
CA ARG A 285 81.52 -59.03 -66.58
C ARG A 285 81.89 -57.93 -67.59
N ASP A 286 81.42 -56.71 -67.38
CA ASP A 286 81.70 -55.57 -68.28
C ASP A 286 83.20 -55.19 -68.29
N ALA A 287 83.89 -55.31 -67.15
CA ALA A 287 85.33 -55.06 -67.05
C ALA A 287 86.18 -56.13 -67.78
N ALA A 288 85.73 -57.38 -67.81
CA ALA A 288 86.43 -58.47 -68.50
C ALA A 288 86.28 -58.39 -70.04
N GLU A 289 85.14 -57.89 -70.53
CA GLU A 289 84.88 -57.72 -71.96
C GLU A 289 85.60 -56.47 -72.54
N ALA A 290 85.63 -55.37 -71.78
CA ALA A 290 86.38 -54.16 -72.15
C ALA A 290 87.91 -54.40 -72.27
N ALA A 291 88.48 -55.25 -71.41
CA ALA A 291 89.91 -55.61 -71.47
C ALA A 291 90.25 -56.45 -72.72
N ARG A 292 89.32 -57.27 -73.21
CA ARG A 292 89.52 -58.10 -74.42
C ARG A 292 89.50 -57.28 -75.71
N LEU A 293 88.61 -56.28 -75.78
CA LEU A 293 88.47 -55.41 -76.95
C LEU A 293 89.64 -54.41 -77.08
N ALA A 294 90.18 -53.92 -75.96
CA ALA A 294 91.33 -53.01 -75.98
C ALA A 294 92.64 -53.68 -76.48
N GLU A 295 92.80 -54.98 -76.30
CA GLU A 295 93.98 -55.73 -76.77
C GLU A 295 93.94 -56.00 -78.28
N ILE A 296 92.74 -56.26 -78.84
CA ILE A 296 92.53 -56.47 -80.28
C ILE A 296 92.74 -55.15 -81.06
N GLN A 297 92.34 -54.01 -80.49
CA GLN A 297 92.48 -52.69 -81.13
C GLN A 297 93.96 -52.27 -81.28
N ARG A 298 94.81 -52.52 -80.27
CA ARG A 298 96.24 -52.15 -80.32
C ARG A 298 97.04 -52.91 -81.38
N GLN A 299 96.70 -54.18 -81.63
CA GLN A 299 97.39 -54.98 -82.66
C GLN A 299 97.01 -54.55 -84.10
N ALA A 300 95.79 -54.03 -84.30
CA ALA A 300 95.35 -53.51 -85.59
C ALA A 300 95.99 -52.14 -85.93
N ASP A 301 96.14 -51.25 -84.94
CA ASP A 301 96.69 -49.91 -85.15
C ASP A 301 98.21 -49.90 -85.41
N GLU A 302 98.97 -50.85 -84.83
CA GLU A 302 100.41 -51.00 -85.08
C GLU A 302 100.71 -51.50 -86.50
N ALA A 303 99.91 -52.45 -87.01
CA ALA A 303 100.07 -53.01 -88.35
C ALA A 303 99.76 -51.98 -89.46
N ALA A 304 98.75 -51.12 -89.26
CA ALA A 304 98.37 -50.09 -90.22
C ALA A 304 99.44 -48.97 -90.36
N ARG A 305 100.19 -48.67 -89.30
CA ARG A 305 101.24 -47.63 -89.33
C ARG A 305 102.46 -48.03 -90.16
N ILE A 306 102.85 -49.31 -90.14
CA ILE A 306 104.05 -49.79 -90.85
C ILE A 306 103.83 -49.82 -92.37
N GLU A 307 102.62 -50.18 -92.83
CA GLU A 307 102.31 -50.24 -94.26
C GLU A 307 102.19 -48.85 -94.91
N ALA A 308 101.67 -47.86 -94.18
CA ALA A 308 101.53 -46.49 -94.67
C ALA A 308 102.88 -45.77 -94.87
N GLU A 309 103.88 -46.05 -94.03
CA GLU A 309 105.19 -45.40 -94.12
C GLU A 309 106.05 -45.92 -95.30
N GLN A 310 105.90 -47.20 -95.69
CA GLN A 310 106.62 -47.76 -96.83
C GLN A 310 106.11 -47.21 -98.18
N LYS A 311 104.79 -47.07 -98.35
CA LYS A 311 104.19 -46.55 -99.60
C LYS A 311 104.53 -45.08 -99.88
N ALA A 312 104.71 -44.24 -98.85
CA ALA A 312 105.05 -42.84 -99.03
C ALA A 312 106.50 -42.62 -99.55
N ARG A 313 107.45 -43.49 -99.17
CA ARG A 313 108.87 -43.37 -99.58
C ARG A 313 109.13 -43.80 -101.03
N GLU A 314 108.32 -44.71 -101.56
CA GLU A 314 108.44 -45.17 -102.95
C GLU A 314 107.87 -44.15 -103.95
N ALA A 315 106.77 -43.48 -103.61
CA ALA A 315 106.14 -42.48 -104.47
C ALA A 315 107.02 -41.24 -104.71
N ASP A 316 107.74 -40.76 -103.69
CA ASP A 316 108.59 -39.56 -103.80
C ASP A 316 109.84 -39.80 -104.67
N ARG A 317 110.41 -41.01 -104.67
CA ARG A 317 111.51 -41.38 -105.58
C ARG A 317 111.07 -41.40 -107.04
N ALA A 318 109.88 -41.93 -107.32
CA ALA A 318 109.35 -42.02 -108.68
C ALA A 318 109.07 -40.64 -109.29
N HIS A 319 108.52 -39.71 -108.49
CA HIS A 319 108.26 -38.34 -108.91
C HIS A 319 109.54 -37.61 -109.33
N LYS A 320 110.58 -37.67 -108.49
CA LYS A 320 111.87 -37.01 -108.75
C LYS A 320 112.59 -37.53 -109.99
N ALA A 321 112.51 -38.85 -110.24
CA ALA A 321 113.10 -39.45 -111.43
C ALA A 321 112.39 -39.01 -112.73
N LYS A 322 111.05 -38.89 -112.70
CA LYS A 322 110.25 -38.47 -113.86
C LYS A 322 110.56 -37.03 -114.27
N THR A 323 110.59 -36.10 -113.32
CA THR A 323 110.84 -34.67 -113.59
C THR A 323 112.24 -34.44 -114.16
N ASN A 324 113.26 -35.13 -113.64
CA ASN A 324 114.63 -35.04 -114.16
C ASN A 324 114.77 -35.61 -115.57
N ASN A 325 114.16 -36.76 -115.85
CA ASN A 325 114.24 -37.37 -117.18
C ASN A 325 113.54 -36.52 -118.24
N ALA A 326 112.42 -35.88 -117.91
CA ALA A 326 111.74 -34.95 -118.80
C ALA A 326 112.61 -33.71 -119.11
N ALA A 327 113.28 -33.15 -118.09
CA ALA A 327 114.17 -32.02 -118.27
C ALA A 327 115.41 -32.37 -119.13
N VAL A 328 115.97 -33.58 -118.97
CA VAL A 328 117.04 -34.10 -119.84
C VAL A 328 116.56 -34.23 -121.28
N ALA A 329 115.36 -34.78 -121.51
CA ALA A 329 114.81 -34.94 -122.85
C ALA A 329 114.60 -33.59 -123.56
N ALA A 330 114.09 -32.57 -122.85
CA ALA A 330 113.90 -31.23 -123.40
C ALA A 330 115.23 -30.56 -123.80
N LEU A 331 116.29 -30.72 -122.99
CA LEU A 331 117.62 -30.20 -123.32
C LEU A 331 118.23 -30.89 -124.54
N VAL A 332 117.99 -32.20 -124.70
CA VAL A 332 118.45 -32.94 -125.89
C VAL A 332 117.72 -32.47 -127.15
N ALA A 333 116.39 -32.27 -127.08
CA ALA A 333 115.62 -31.71 -128.19
C ALA A 333 116.09 -30.28 -128.57
N GLY A 334 116.65 -29.53 -127.62
CA GLY A 334 117.27 -28.21 -127.84
C GLY A 334 118.66 -28.24 -128.48
N GLY A 335 119.18 -29.41 -128.85
CA GLY A 335 120.45 -29.55 -129.58
C GLY A 335 121.67 -29.90 -128.72
N LEU A 336 121.51 -30.16 -127.41
CA LEU A 336 122.58 -30.70 -126.56
C LEU A 336 122.71 -32.23 -126.70
N SER A 337 123.94 -32.75 -126.58
CA SER A 337 124.15 -34.21 -126.49
C SER A 337 123.59 -34.77 -125.16
N GLN A 338 123.17 -36.03 -125.17
CA GLN A 338 122.51 -36.67 -124.04
C GLN A 338 123.37 -36.71 -122.76
N GLU A 339 124.68 -36.85 -122.90
CA GLU A 339 125.60 -36.81 -121.75
C GLU A 339 125.73 -35.41 -121.16
N ALA A 340 125.84 -34.38 -122.01
CA ALA A 340 125.89 -32.99 -121.57
C ALA A 340 124.58 -32.57 -120.88
N ALA A 341 123.43 -33.00 -121.41
CA ALA A 341 122.11 -32.73 -120.82
C ALA A 341 121.92 -33.36 -119.43
N LYS A 342 122.34 -34.62 -119.24
CA LYS A 342 122.33 -35.27 -117.91
C LYS A 342 123.25 -34.57 -116.92
N LEU A 343 124.45 -34.19 -117.35
CA LEU A 343 125.40 -33.47 -116.50
C LEU A 343 124.84 -32.10 -116.07
N ALA A 344 124.21 -31.36 -117.00
CA ALA A 344 123.58 -30.09 -116.71
C ALA A 344 122.44 -30.23 -115.67
N ILE A 345 121.49 -31.16 -115.86
CA ILE A 345 120.40 -31.37 -114.89
C ILE A 345 120.93 -31.83 -113.53
N THR A 346 121.98 -32.66 -113.50
CA THR A 346 122.62 -33.10 -112.25
C THR A 346 123.25 -31.93 -111.51
N LEU A 347 123.98 -31.05 -112.20
CA LEU A 347 124.60 -29.87 -111.59
C LEU A 347 123.56 -28.86 -111.09
N ILE A 348 122.43 -28.71 -111.79
CA ILE A 348 121.31 -27.84 -111.36
C ILE A 348 120.59 -28.46 -110.14
N ALA A 349 120.29 -29.76 -110.15
CA ALA A 349 119.66 -30.45 -109.02
C ALA A 349 120.55 -30.47 -107.76
N GLN A 350 121.88 -30.47 -107.93
CA GLN A 350 122.85 -30.33 -106.85
C GLN A 350 123.11 -28.86 -106.44
N GLY A 351 122.48 -27.87 -107.08
CA GLY A 351 122.64 -26.44 -106.76
C GLY A 351 123.99 -25.84 -107.14
N LYS A 352 124.79 -26.51 -107.99
CA LYS A 352 126.14 -26.07 -108.40
C LYS A 352 126.14 -25.06 -109.55
N VAL A 353 124.99 -24.84 -110.20
CA VAL A 353 124.78 -23.79 -111.20
C VAL A 353 124.04 -22.62 -110.53
N PRO A 354 124.69 -21.47 -110.28
CA PRO A 354 124.06 -20.35 -109.62
C PRO A 354 122.86 -19.81 -110.43
N ALA A 355 121.83 -19.33 -109.73
CA ALA A 355 120.62 -18.70 -110.27
C ALA A 355 119.66 -19.58 -111.12
N VAL A 356 119.78 -20.92 -111.09
CA VAL A 356 118.84 -21.87 -111.73
C VAL A 356 118.51 -23.04 -110.78
N ARG A 357 117.26 -23.55 -110.76
CA ARG A 357 116.82 -24.71 -109.93
C ARG A 357 115.82 -25.62 -110.65
N VAL A 358 115.84 -26.92 -110.37
CA VAL A 358 114.78 -27.88 -110.78
C VAL A 358 113.70 -27.91 -109.71
N ASN A 359 112.44 -27.71 -110.10
CA ASN A 359 111.29 -27.84 -109.20
C ASN A 359 110.71 -29.24 -109.40
N TYR A 360 110.63 -30.04 -108.33
CA TYR A 360 110.30 -31.46 -108.43
C TYR A 360 108.82 -31.77 -108.46
#